data_AF-A0A8T7HA31-F1
#
_entry.id   AF-A0A8T7HA31-F1
#
_cell.length_a   1.000
_cell.length_b   1.000
_cell.length_c   1.000
_cell.angle_alpha   90.00
_cell.angle_beta   90.00
_cell.angle_gamma   90.00
#
_symmetry.space_group_name_H-M   'P 1'
#
loop_
_entity.id
_entity.type
_entity.pdbx_description
1 polymer ?
#
loop_
_entity_poly.entity_id
_entity_poly.type
_entity_poly.pdbx_seq_one_letter_code
_entity_poly.pdbx_strand_id
1 'polypeptide(L)'
;MEYIIHGTAMVHLGEECGIYKRNGIEMDYARMDIDYLVNTINGLPKPQAISSVTALRNTATKQTTWENVPGPLGTPFLVRTGPGPIPIDEVRSQVQNTVTFTDNVLRALSGK
;
A
#
# COMPACT_ATOMS: atom_id res chain seq x y z
N MET A 1 -16.22 6.99 -3.57
CA MET A 1 -16.32 6.00 -4.66
C MET A 1 -16.75 4.67 -4.06
N GLU A 2 -17.64 3.95 -4.74
CA GLU A 2 -18.10 2.63 -4.33
C GLU A 2 -17.44 1.57 -5.21
N TYR A 3 -16.94 0.49 -4.60
CA TYR A 3 -16.36 -0.66 -5.27
C TYR A 3 -17.11 -1.92 -4.87
N ILE A 4 -17.26 -2.84 -5.81
CA ILE A 4 -17.80 -4.18 -5.52
C ILE A 4 -16.63 -5.15 -5.35
N ILE A 5 -16.50 -5.76 -4.17
CA ILE A 5 -15.48 -6.75 -3.84
C ILE A 5 -16.16 -8.09 -3.62
N HIS A 6 -16.00 -9.03 -4.54
CA HIS A 6 -16.61 -10.37 -4.46
C HIS A 6 -18.12 -10.33 -4.16
N GLY A 7 -18.84 -9.36 -4.73
CA GLY A 7 -20.28 -9.16 -4.55
C GLY A 7 -20.68 -8.30 -3.35
N THR A 8 -19.73 -7.87 -2.51
CA THR A 8 -19.98 -6.98 -1.38
C THR A 8 -19.60 -5.54 -1.74
N ALA A 9 -20.48 -4.58 -1.50
CA ALA A 9 -20.19 -3.15 -1.70
C ALA A 9 -19.24 -2.62 -0.62
N MET A 10 -18.27 -1.81 -1.03
CA MET A 10 -17.29 -1.15 -0.17
C MET A 10 -17.15 0.31 -0.60
N VAL A 11 -17.20 1.23 0.37
CA VAL A 11 -16.99 2.66 0.11
C VAL A 11 -15.51 3.01 0.34
N HIS A 12 -14.91 3.66 -0.64
CA HIS A 12 -13.60 4.32 -0.55
C HIS A 12 -13.78 5.83 -0.69
N LEU A 13 -13.18 6.63 0.19
CA LEU A 13 -13.39 8.08 0.20
C LEU A 13 -12.60 8.84 -0.87
N GLY A 14 -11.87 8.13 -1.75
CA GLY A 14 -11.06 8.74 -2.80
C GLY A 14 -9.68 9.18 -2.31
N GLU A 15 -9.31 8.79 -1.10
CA GLU A 15 -7.98 9.02 -0.53
C GLU A 15 -6.92 8.29 -1.35
N GLU A 16 -5.76 8.93 -1.53
CA GLU A 16 -4.63 8.28 -2.18
C GLU A 16 -4.08 7.18 -1.26
N CYS A 17 -3.86 6.01 -1.85
CA CYS A 17 -3.15 4.90 -1.22
C CYS A 17 -1.82 4.68 -1.94
N GLY A 18 -0.84 4.18 -1.20
CA GLY A 18 0.45 3.79 -1.73
C GLY A 18 1.32 3.10 -0.69
N ILE A 19 2.42 2.52 -1.14
CA ILE A 19 3.45 1.91 -0.30
C ILE A 19 4.81 2.14 -0.93
N TYR A 20 5.86 2.06 -0.12
CA TYR A 20 7.21 1.93 -0.67
C TYR A 20 7.41 0.54 -1.27
N LYS A 21 7.96 0.50 -2.48
CA LYS A 21 8.43 -0.71 -3.13
C LYS A 21 9.93 -0.62 -3.34
N ARG A 22 10.61 -1.77 -3.30
CA ARG A 22 12.03 -1.85 -3.65
C ARG A 22 12.17 -1.79 -5.17
N ASN A 23 13.02 -0.90 -5.67
CA ASN A 23 13.38 -0.76 -7.06
C ASN A 23 14.92 -0.85 -7.18
N GLY A 24 15.42 -2.08 -7.40
CA GLY A 24 16.86 -2.34 -7.29
C GLY A 24 17.37 -2.13 -5.87
N ILE A 25 18.29 -1.17 -5.70
CA ILE A 25 18.84 -0.79 -4.39
C ILE A 25 18.04 0.32 -3.70
N GLU A 26 17.11 0.98 -4.41
CA GLU A 26 16.35 2.11 -3.89
C GLU A 26 14.97 1.68 -3.38
N MET A 27 14.38 2.51 -2.51
CA MET A 27 13.01 2.37 -2.02
C MET A 27 12.20 3.55 -2.52
N ASP A 28 11.26 3.28 -3.42
CA ASP A 28 10.42 4.30 -4.05
C ASP A 28 9.00 4.21 -3.53
N TYR A 29 8.41 5.35 -3.17
CA TYR A 29 6.97 5.41 -2.94
C TYR A 29 6.24 5.13 -4.26
N ALA A 30 5.34 4.16 -4.23
CA ALA A 30 4.49 3.81 -5.35
C ALA A 30 3.04 4.07 -4.96
N ARG A 31 2.43 5.01 -5.67
CA ARG A 31 0.98 5.20 -5.64
C ARG A 31 0.28 3.94 -6.14
N MET A 32 -0.80 3.61 -5.47
CA MET A 32 -1.65 2.48 -5.80
C MET A 32 -2.72 2.89 -6.82
N ASP A 33 -2.84 2.11 -7.88
CA ASP A 33 -4.00 2.14 -8.76
C ASP A 33 -5.11 1.30 -8.11
N ILE A 34 -6.10 1.97 -7.54
CA ILE A 34 -7.19 1.32 -6.80
C ILE A 34 -8.08 0.52 -7.76
N ASP A 35 -8.39 1.05 -8.94
CA ASP A 35 -9.25 0.37 -9.92
C ASP A 35 -8.58 -0.93 -10.39
N TYR A 36 -7.29 -0.87 -10.70
CA TYR A 36 -6.51 -2.04 -11.07
C TYR A 36 -6.44 -3.08 -9.95
N LEU A 37 -6.22 -2.64 -8.70
CA LEU A 37 -6.18 -3.53 -7.55
C LEU A 37 -7.53 -4.22 -7.32
N VAL A 38 -8.64 -3.48 -7.37
CA VAL A 38 -10.00 -4.02 -7.22
C VAL A 38 -10.29 -5.06 -8.30
N ASN A 39 -9.98 -4.75 -9.56
CA ASN A 39 -10.14 -5.68 -10.67
C ASN A 39 -9.32 -6.97 -10.46
N THR A 40 -8.08 -6.83 -9.99
CA THR A 40 -7.20 -7.98 -9.68
C THR A 40 -7.78 -8.84 -8.56
N ILE A 41 -8.23 -8.23 -7.46
CA ILE A 41 -8.82 -8.93 -6.31
C ILE A 41 -10.06 -9.71 -6.72
N ASN A 42 -10.93 -9.12 -7.55
CA ASN A 42 -12.14 -9.76 -8.05
C ASN A 42 -11.85 -10.90 -9.04
N GLY A 43 -10.74 -10.84 -9.76
CA GLY A 43 -10.29 -11.93 -10.65
C GLY A 43 -9.69 -13.13 -9.93
N LEU A 44 -9.31 -12.99 -8.65
CA LEU A 44 -8.70 -14.07 -7.87
C LEU A 44 -9.75 -14.91 -7.13
N PRO A 45 -9.49 -16.22 -6.89
CA PRO A 45 -10.26 -17.00 -5.93
C PRO A 45 -10.25 -16.34 -4.56
N LYS A 46 -11.40 -16.32 -3.88
CA LYS A 46 -11.59 -15.62 -2.60
C LYS A 46 -10.51 -15.89 -1.53
N PRO A 47 -10.03 -17.13 -1.30
CA PRO A 47 -8.91 -17.36 -0.37
C PRO A 47 -7.60 -16.71 -0.80
N GLN A 48 -7.30 -16.69 -2.10
CA GLN A 48 -6.10 -16.04 -2.64
C GLN A 48 -6.23 -14.52 -2.54
N ALA A 49 -7.40 -13.96 -2.86
CA ALA A 49 -7.68 -12.54 -2.66
C ALA A 49 -7.45 -12.10 -1.21
N ILE A 50 -7.96 -12.85 -0.23
CA ILE A 50 -7.73 -12.58 1.20
C ILE A 50 -6.23 -12.63 1.52
N SER A 51 -5.51 -13.64 1.04
CA SER A 51 -4.06 -13.78 1.27
C SER A 51 -3.27 -12.60 0.71
N SER A 52 -3.53 -12.22 -0.55
CA SER A 52 -2.87 -11.09 -1.22
C SER A 52 -3.15 -9.76 -0.53
N VAL A 53 -4.41 -9.48 -0.18
CA VAL A 53 -4.79 -8.22 0.51
C VAL A 53 -4.20 -8.19 1.93
N THR A 54 -4.16 -9.33 2.63
CA THR A 54 -3.53 -9.43 3.95
C THR A 54 -2.02 -9.15 3.87
N ALA A 55 -1.32 -9.68 2.86
CA ALA A 55 0.10 -9.40 2.66
C ALA A 55 0.36 -7.91 2.39
N LEU A 56 -0.49 -7.28 1.58
CA LEU A 56 -0.43 -5.84 1.29
C LEU A 56 -0.66 -5.00 2.56
N ARG A 57 -1.73 -5.31 3.32
CA ARG A 57 -2.04 -4.68 4.61
C ARG A 57 -0.86 -4.75 5.56
N ASN A 58 -0.31 -5.95 5.77
CA ASN A 58 0.82 -6.17 6.67
C ASN A 58 2.07 -5.39 6.24
N THR A 59 2.28 -5.24 4.93
CA THR A 59 3.37 -4.43 4.39
C THR A 59 3.15 -2.95 4.70
N ALA A 60 1.95 -2.42 4.43
CA ALA A 60 1.61 -1.04 4.76
C ALA A 60 1.72 -0.76 6.26
N THR A 61 1.18 -1.63 7.12
CA THR A 61 1.29 -1.50 8.59
C THR A 61 2.75 -1.40 9.04
N LYS A 62 3.64 -2.26 8.53
CA LYS A 62 5.08 -2.18 8.85
C LYS A 62 5.71 -0.85 8.42
N GLN A 63 5.26 -0.27 7.31
CA GLN A 63 5.77 1.00 6.82
C GLN A 63 5.24 2.19 7.63
N THR A 64 4.05 2.09 8.25
CA THR A 64 3.55 3.16 9.12
C THR A 64 4.40 3.39 10.37
N THR A 65 5.19 2.41 10.80
CA THR A 65 6.09 2.50 11.96
C THR A 65 7.51 2.93 11.59
N TRP A 66 7.80 3.19 10.32
CA TRP A 66 9.11 3.68 9.90
C TRP A 66 9.30 5.12 10.37
N GLU A 67 10.37 5.38 11.11
CA GLU A 67 10.76 6.75 11.47
C GLU A 67 11.35 7.49 10.26
N ASN A 68 12.10 6.77 9.43
CA ASN A 68 12.63 7.22 8.14
C ASN A 68 12.42 6.11 7.10
N VAL A 69 12.38 6.45 5.81
CA VAL A 69 12.48 5.42 4.76
C VAL A 69 13.76 4.62 5.04
N PRO A 70 13.71 3.28 5.20
CA PRO A 70 14.91 2.49 5.39
C PRO A 70 15.79 2.75 4.18
N GLY A 71 16.88 3.48 4.43
CA GLY A 71 17.82 3.83 3.39
C GLY A 71 18.37 2.56 2.73
N PRO A 72 18.94 2.66 1.52
CA PRO A 72 19.81 1.61 1.03
C PRO A 72 20.85 1.32 2.12
N LEU A 73 20.94 0.05 2.55
CA LEU A 73 21.92 -0.38 3.53
C LEU A 73 23.33 0.02 3.06
N GLY A 74 23.87 1.09 3.65
CA GLY A 74 25.27 1.45 3.77
C GLY A 74 26.08 1.65 2.48
N THR A 75 26.24 2.90 2.05
CA THR A 75 27.56 3.36 1.57
C THR A 75 27.88 4.74 2.18
N PRO A 76 28.98 4.88 2.94
CA PRO A 76 29.28 6.09 3.73
C PRO A 76 29.90 7.27 2.94
N PHE A 77 29.88 7.24 1.59
CA PHE A 77 30.60 8.22 0.76
C PHE A 77 29.70 9.09 -0.13
N LEU A 78 28.37 8.91 -0.07
CA LEU A 78 27.45 9.59 -0.98
C LEU A 78 26.73 10.73 -0.25
N VAL A 79 27.20 11.96 -0.49
CA VAL A 79 26.47 13.19 -0.17
C VAL A 79 25.39 13.36 -1.23
N ARG A 80 24.12 13.45 -0.82
CA ARG A 80 23.00 13.57 -1.76
C ARG A 80 22.56 15.02 -1.91
N THR A 81 22.47 15.48 -3.16
CA THR A 81 21.97 16.78 -3.58
C THR A 81 20.66 16.60 -4.37
N GLY A 82 19.51 16.39 -3.68
CA GLY A 82 18.14 16.31 -4.23
C GLY A 82 17.84 15.20 -5.28
N PRO A 83 16.61 15.12 -5.86
CA PRO A 83 15.39 14.70 -5.14
C PRO A 83 15.57 13.24 -4.66
N GLY A 84 15.51 13.08 -3.34
CA GLY A 84 15.68 11.78 -2.69
C GLY A 84 14.50 10.84 -2.91
N PRO A 85 14.55 9.59 -2.41
CA PRO A 85 13.34 8.87 -2.07
C PRO A 85 12.46 9.83 -1.26
N ILE A 86 11.17 9.92 -1.64
CA ILE A 86 10.21 10.76 -0.93
C ILE A 86 10.32 10.40 0.56
N PRO A 87 10.48 11.36 1.48
CA PRO A 87 10.49 11.07 2.91
C PRO A 87 9.19 10.38 3.35
N ILE A 88 9.29 9.40 4.26
CA ILE A 88 8.11 8.67 4.76
C ILE A 88 7.08 9.63 5.36
N ASP A 89 7.50 10.74 5.96
CA ASP A 89 6.61 11.73 6.56
C ASP A 89 5.74 12.46 5.54
N GLU A 90 6.20 12.61 4.29
CA GLU A 90 5.41 13.23 3.22
C GLU A 90 4.31 12.30 2.71
N VAL A 91 4.48 10.98 2.84
CA VAL A 91 3.54 9.97 2.32
C VAL A 91 2.93 9.07 3.41
N ARG A 92 3.17 9.38 4.70
CA ARG A 92 2.72 8.54 5.82
C ARG A 92 1.21 8.39 5.84
N SER A 93 0.50 9.47 5.53
CA SER A 93 -0.96 9.46 5.45
C SER A 93 -1.46 8.50 4.36
N GLN A 94 -0.79 8.44 3.21
CA GLN A 94 -1.14 7.57 2.09
C GLN A 94 -0.86 6.10 2.43
N VAL A 95 0.22 5.82 3.17
CA VAL A 95 0.50 4.47 3.68
C VAL A 95 -0.57 4.05 4.71
N GLN A 96 -1.02 4.97 5.57
CA GLN A 96 -2.12 4.72 6.51
C GLN A 96 -3.45 4.49 5.77
N ASN A 97 -3.73 5.27 4.73
CA ASN A 97 -4.89 5.07 3.87
C ASN A 97 -4.86 3.68 3.22
N THR A 98 -3.68 3.18 2.81
CA THR A 98 -3.54 1.80 2.33
C THR A 98 -3.95 0.76 3.39
N VAL A 99 -3.59 0.97 4.66
CA VAL A 99 -4.02 0.09 5.76
C VAL A 99 -5.54 0.11 5.89
N THR A 100 -6.15 1.31 5.95
CA THR A 100 -7.60 1.47 6.06
C THR A 100 -8.33 0.85 4.87
N PHE A 101 -7.85 1.10 3.65
CA PHE A 101 -8.40 0.54 2.42
C PHE A 101 -8.35 -0.98 2.44
N THR A 102 -7.20 -1.57 2.76
CA THR A 102 -7.06 -3.03 2.82
C THR A 102 -7.88 -3.68 3.93
N ASP A 103 -8.07 -3.00 5.07
CA ASP A 103 -9.00 -3.43 6.12
C ASP A 103 -10.45 -3.48 5.63
N ASN A 104 -10.89 -2.47 4.89
CA ASN A 104 -12.23 -2.43 4.31
C ASN A 104 -12.42 -3.53 3.25
N VAL A 105 -11.42 -3.77 2.41
CA VAL A 105 -11.44 -4.86 1.43
C VAL A 105 -11.55 -6.22 2.13
N LEU A 106 -10.79 -6.45 3.21
CA LEU A 106 -10.83 -7.70 3.97
C LEU A 106 -12.18 -7.92 4.67
N ARG A 107 -12.82 -6.85 5.16
CA ARG A 107 -14.20 -6.92 5.69
C ARG A 107 -15.19 -7.32 4.60
N ALA A 108 -15.13 -6.66 3.45
CA ALA A 108 -15.96 -6.96 2.29
C ALA A 108 -15.78 -8.41 1.80
N LEU A 109 -14.53 -8.89 1.71
CA LEU A 109 -14.21 -10.29 1.41
C LEU A 109 -14.75 -11.23 2.48
N SER A 110 -14.72 -10.86 3.76
CA SER A 110 -15.26 -11.70 4.83
C SER A 110 -16.80 -11.70 4.90
N GLY A 111 -17.48 -10.87 4.10
CA GLY A 111 -18.92 -10.66 4.18
C GLY A 111 -19.35 -9.98 5.48
N LYS A 112 -18.47 -9.16 6.06
CA LYS A 112 -18.67 -8.45 7.33
C LYS A 112 -18.77 -6.95 7.11
#